data_AF-A0A7W5V379-F1
#
_entry.id   AF-A0A7W5V379-F1
#
_cell.length_a   1.000
_cell.length_b   1.000
_cell.length_c   1.000
_cell.angle_alpha   90.00
_cell.angle_beta   90.00
_cell.angle_gamma   90.00
#
_symmetry.space_group_name_H-M   'P 1'
#
loop_
_entity.id
_entity.type
_entity.pdbx_description
1 polymer ?
#
loop_
_entity_poly.entity_id
_entity_poly.type
_entity_poly.pdbx_seq_one_letter_code
_entity_poly.pdbx_strand_id
1 'polypeptide(L)'
;MRYTQTGTAVASFTIASSARTYNKQVEQWQDSEALFMRCSAWRDLGEHIAESLTRGTRVIASGRLRMHTYETNDGDKRTVYEMTVDEIGPSLRFATAKPQKAARNAHNGHGGGTADPWASTAPTGDEPPF
;
A
#
# COMPACT_ATOMS: atom_id res chain seq x y z
N MET A 1 14.91 0.46 3.38
CA MET A 1 14.71 1.04 2.04
C MET A 1 16.02 0.98 1.26
N ARG A 2 15.97 0.94 -0.07
CA ARG A 2 17.16 1.01 -0.95
C ARG A 2 16.89 1.98 -2.11
N TYR A 3 17.95 2.49 -2.73
CA TYR A 3 17.88 3.30 -3.95
C TYR A 3 18.65 2.62 -5.07
N THR A 4 18.16 2.73 -6.31
CA THR A 4 18.89 2.28 -7.50
C THR A 4 20.06 3.21 -7.81
N GLN A 5 20.96 2.79 -8.72
CA GLN A 5 22.04 3.66 -9.22
C GLN A 5 21.51 4.97 -9.86
N THR A 6 20.29 4.94 -10.39
CA THR A 6 19.59 6.09 -10.96
C THR A 6 18.85 6.93 -9.91
N GLY A 7 19.01 6.65 -8.62
CA GLY A 7 18.38 7.38 -7.52
C GLY A 7 16.90 7.04 -7.30
N THR A 8 16.35 5.98 -7.93
CA THR A 8 14.95 5.60 -7.74
C THR A 8 14.78 4.82 -6.44
N ALA A 9 13.83 5.25 -5.61
CA ALA A 9 13.52 4.64 -4.33
C ALA A 9 12.82 3.27 -4.50
N VAL A 10 13.24 2.28 -3.70
CA VAL A 10 12.68 0.92 -3.68
C VAL A 10 12.50 0.43 -2.25
N ALA A 11 11.27 0.06 -1.91
CA ALA A 11 10.94 -0.68 -0.70
C ALA A 11 10.78 -2.16 -1.02
N SER A 12 11.49 -3.02 -0.28
CA SER A 12 11.35 -4.48 -0.35
C SER A 12 10.93 -5.01 1.01
N PHE A 13 9.85 -5.76 1.05
CA PHE A 13 9.27 -6.30 2.27
C PHE A 13 8.54 -7.61 1.97
N THR A 14 8.18 -8.35 3.02
CA THR A 14 7.45 -9.61 2.90
C THR A 14 6.12 -9.47 3.62
N ILE A 15 5.03 -9.79 2.93
CA ILE A 15 3.70 -9.89 3.53
C ILE A 15 3.51 -11.34 3.96
N ALA A 16 3.27 -11.55 5.26
CA ALA A 16 2.85 -12.84 5.79
C ALA A 16 1.32 -12.88 5.86
N SER A 17 0.70 -13.84 5.15
CA SER A 17 -0.74 -14.07 5.17
C SER A 17 -1.01 -15.40 5.88
N SER A 18 -1.45 -15.31 7.14
CA SER A 18 -2.00 -16.45 7.88
C SER A 18 -3.51 -16.51 7.69
N ALA A 19 -4.01 -17.62 7.15
CA ALA A 19 -5.43 -17.92 7.21
C ALA A 19 -5.72 -18.60 8.57
N ARG A 20 -6.90 -18.32 9.13
CA ARG A 20 -7.43 -19.10 10.24
C ARG A 20 -8.50 -20.02 9.67
N THR A 21 -8.38 -21.31 9.93
CA THR A 21 -9.34 -22.32 9.48
C THR A 21 -10.10 -22.82 10.71
N TYR A 22 -11.42 -22.90 10.58
CA TYR A 22 -12.25 -23.46 11.65
C TYR A 22 -12.14 -24.99 11.63
N ASN A 23 -11.59 -25.58 12.69
CA ASN A 23 -11.51 -27.02 12.83
C ASN A 23 -12.80 -27.54 13.49
N LYS A 24 -13.61 -28.25 12.72
CA LYS A 24 -14.91 -28.79 13.17
C LYS A 24 -14.80 -29.93 14.17
N GLN A 25 -13.66 -30.62 14.28
CA GLN A 25 -13.50 -31.75 15.21
C GLN A 25 -13.21 -31.30 16.64
N VAL A 26 -12.51 -30.17 16.79
CA VAL A 26 -12.15 -29.59 18.09
C VAL A 26 -12.83 -28.25 18.35
N GLU A 27 -13.80 -27.89 17.50
CA GLU A 27 -14.64 -26.68 17.58
C GLU A 27 -13.86 -25.38 17.83
N GLN A 28 -12.64 -25.28 17.29
CA GLN A 28 -11.75 -24.14 17.52
C GLN A 28 -11.14 -23.61 16.22
N TRP A 29 -10.85 -22.31 16.20
CA TRP A 29 -10.09 -21.68 15.13
C TRP A 29 -8.60 -22.01 15.29
N GLN A 30 -8.01 -22.58 14.25
CA GLN A 30 -6.58 -22.87 14.20
C GLN A 30 -5.91 -22.03 13.12
N ASP A 31 -4.68 -21.61 13.40
CA ASP A 31 -3.87 -20.90 12.42
C ASP A 31 -3.32 -21.93 11.42
N SER A 32 -3.55 -21.70 10.13
CA SER A 32 -2.99 -22.54 9.08
C SER A 32 -1.55 -22.13 8.76
N GLU A 33 -0.90 -22.89 7.88
CA GLU A 33 0.38 -22.51 7.28
C GLU A 33 0.29 -21.09 6.68
N ALA A 34 1.29 -20.26 7.00
CA ALA A 34 1.34 -18.88 6.54
C ALA A 34 2.00 -18.80 5.15
N LEU A 35 1.35 -18.07 4.25
CA LEU A 35 1.95 -17.70 2.97
C LEU A 35 2.86 -16.49 3.16
N PHE A 36 4.12 -16.58 2.71
CA PHE A 36 5.05 -15.46 2.70
C PHE A 36 5.24 -14.95 1.27
N MET A 37 4.75 -13.75 0.98
CA MET A 37 4.85 -13.13 -0.34
C MET A 37 5.87 -12.00 -0.31
N ARG A 38 6.94 -12.14 -1.08
CA ARG A 38 7.92 -11.08 -1.27
C ARG A 38 7.35 -10.00 -2.16
N CYS A 39 7.46 -8.75 -1.71
CA CYS A 39 6.87 -7.59 -2.35
C CYS A 39 7.94 -6.52 -2.65
N SER A 40 7.76 -5.81 -3.75
CA SER A 40 8.53 -4.62 -4.09
C SER A 40 7.62 -3.45 -4.44
N ALA A 41 7.95 -2.26 -3.93
CA ALA A 41 7.27 -1.01 -4.24
C ALA A 41 8.31 0.04 -4.64
N TRP A 42 7.94 0.89 -5.60
CA TRP A 42 8.88 1.76 -6.31
C TRP A 42 8.49 3.24 -6.18
N ARG A 43 9.47 4.13 -6.35
CA ARG A 43 9.29 5.59 -6.34
C ARG A 43 8.62 6.05 -5.04
N ASP A 44 7.76 7.06 -5.13
CA ASP A 44 7.02 7.67 -4.01
C ASP A 44 6.30 6.62 -3.15
N LEU A 45 5.74 5.56 -3.77
CA LEU A 45 5.08 4.49 -3.00
C LEU A 45 6.05 3.79 -2.06
N GLY A 46 7.28 3.54 -2.52
CA GLY A 46 8.33 2.98 -1.66
C GLY A 46 8.65 3.88 -0.48
N GLU A 47 8.73 5.19 -0.69
CA GLU A 47 9.02 6.18 0.35
C GLU A 47 7.88 6.28 1.35
N HIS A 48 6.64 6.40 0.86
CA HIS A 48 5.44 6.43 1.70
C HIS A 48 5.31 5.16 2.55
N ILE A 49 5.64 3.98 2.02
CA ILE A 49 5.64 2.73 2.79
C ILE A 49 6.69 2.77 3.90
N ALA A 50 7.90 3.23 3.59
CA ALA A 50 8.98 3.31 4.58
C ALA A 50 8.65 4.27 5.72
N GLU A 51 7.91 5.33 5.45
CA GLU A 51 7.44 6.30 6.45
C GLU A 51 6.20 5.82 7.22
N SER A 52 5.25 5.15 6.54
CA SER A 52 3.93 4.85 7.11
C SER A 52 3.83 3.48 7.77
N LEU A 53 4.65 2.50 7.38
CA LEU A 53 4.48 1.11 7.77
C LEU A 53 5.70 0.56 8.49
N THR A 54 5.46 -0.18 9.57
CA THR A 54 6.48 -0.88 10.34
C THR A 54 6.22 -2.39 10.39
N ARG A 55 7.18 -3.15 10.90
CA ARG A 55 7.05 -4.61 11.07
C ARG A 55 5.82 -4.95 11.92
N GLY A 56 5.03 -5.92 11.46
CA GLY A 56 3.82 -6.36 12.16
C GLY A 56 2.55 -5.57 11.80
N THR A 57 2.67 -4.49 11.03
CA THR A 57 1.51 -3.76 10.53
C THR A 57 0.68 -4.66 9.61
N ARG A 58 -0.61 -4.80 9.92
CA ARG A 58 -1.54 -5.49 9.03
C ARG A 58 -1.80 -4.61 7.81
N VAL A 59 -1.63 -5.16 6.62
CA VAL A 59 -1.79 -4.41 5.37
C VAL A 59 -2.78 -5.09 4.43
N ILE A 60 -3.33 -4.30 3.51
CA ILE A 60 -3.98 -4.77 2.29
C ILE A 60 -3.13 -4.23 1.15
N ALA A 61 -2.74 -5.10 0.22
CA ALA A 61 -1.92 -4.74 -0.92
C ALA A 61 -2.52 -5.33 -2.20
N SER A 62 -2.42 -4.57 -3.29
CA SER A 62 -2.77 -4.97 -4.65
C SER A 62 -1.58 -4.70 -5.56
N GLY A 63 -1.44 -5.52 -6.60
CA GLY A 63 -0.31 -5.40 -7.50
C GLY A 63 -0.22 -6.53 -8.50
N ARG A 64 0.90 -6.58 -9.21
CA ARG A 64 1.18 -7.59 -10.24
C ARG A 64 2.09 -8.67 -9.69
N LEU A 65 1.64 -9.92 -9.76
CA LEU A 65 2.47 -11.08 -9.46
C LEU A 65 3.43 -11.36 -10.63
N ARG A 66 4.69 -11.64 -10.30
CA ARG A 66 5.72 -12.06 -11.25
C ARG A 66 6.33 -13.36 -10.76
N MET A 67 6.58 -14.24 -11.71
CA MET A 67 7.28 -15.50 -11.49
C MET A 67 8.69 -15.34 -12.03
N HIS A 68 9.70 -15.68 -11.22
CA HIS A 68 11.09 -15.69 -11.63
C HIS A 68 11.66 -17.08 -11.40
N THR A 69 12.21 -17.68 -12.46
CA THR A 69 12.92 -18.96 -12.36
C THR A 69 14.41 -18.69 -12.49
N TYR A 70 15.21 -19.19 -11.56
CA TYR A 70 16.67 -19.11 -11.61
C TYR A 70 17.28 -20.47 -11.31
N GLU A 71 18.49 -20.68 -11.81
CA GLU A 71 19.29 -21.86 -11.52
C GLU A 71 20.19 -21.56 -10.32
N THR A 72 20.23 -22.46 -9.34
CA THR A 72 21.21 -22.38 -8.25
C THR A 72 22.58 -22.78 -8.78
N ASN A 73 23.64 -22.45 -8.03
CA ASN A 73 25.00 -22.87 -8.38
C ASN A 73 25.14 -24.41 -8.45
N ASP A 74 24.21 -25.14 -7.82
CA ASP A 74 24.15 -26.60 -7.80
C ASP A 74 23.38 -27.19 -9.02
N GLY A 75 22.87 -26.34 -9.92
CA GLY A 75 22.10 -26.74 -11.11
C GLY A 75 20.59 -26.86 -10.91
N ASP A 76 20.07 -26.61 -9.70
CA ASP A 76 18.64 -26.72 -9.41
C ASP A 76 17.87 -25.50 -9.91
N LYS A 77 16.80 -25.74 -10.69
CA LYS A 77 15.87 -24.68 -11.09
C LYS A 77 14.89 -24.39 -9.96
N ARG A 78 14.96 -23.17 -9.40
CA ARG A 78 14.01 -22.68 -8.39
C ARG A 78 13.11 -21.61 -8.98
N THR A 79 11.83 -21.72 -8.65
CA THR A 79 10.81 -20.74 -9.03
C THR A 79 10.40 -19.95 -7.80
N VAL A 80 10.46 -18.62 -7.90
CA VAL A 80 10.05 -17.70 -6.84
C VAL A 80 8.95 -16.80 -7.37
N TYR A 81 7.96 -16.57 -6.51
CA TYR A 81 6.87 -15.62 -6.76
C TYR A 81 7.15 -14.32 -6.01
N GLU A 82 7.09 -13.21 -6.74
CA GLU A 82 7.25 -11.88 -6.18
C GLU A 82 6.11 -10.98 -6.66
N MET A 83 5.63 -10.08 -5.80
CA MET A 83 4.61 -9.10 -6.15
C MET A 83 5.25 -7.71 -6.33
N THR A 84 4.98 -7.08 -7.47
CA THR A 84 5.20 -5.64 -7.63
C THR A 84 3.93 -4.93 -7.19
N VAL A 85 4.01 -4.17 -6.10
CA VAL A 85 2.87 -3.50 -5.48
C VAL A 85 2.50 -2.26 -6.27
N ASP A 86 1.21 -2.12 -6.60
CA ASP A 86 0.64 -0.93 -7.21
C ASP A 86 -0.05 -0.07 -6.13
N GLU A 87 -0.74 -0.69 -5.17
CA GLU A 87 -1.36 -0.01 -4.03
C GLU A 87 -1.19 -0.81 -2.74
N ILE A 88 -1.03 -0.11 -1.61
CA ILE A 88 -0.97 -0.72 -0.29
C ILE A 88 -1.46 0.27 0.77
N GLY A 89 -2.15 -0.25 1.79
CA GLY A 89 -2.57 0.54 2.94
C GLY A 89 -2.63 -0.29 4.22
N PRO A 90 -2.56 0.35 5.40
CA PRO A 90 -2.79 -0.32 6.67
C PRO A 90 -4.25 -0.78 6.74
N SER A 91 -4.45 -2.02 7.19
CA SER A 91 -5.78 -2.57 7.41
C SER A 91 -6.38 -1.96 8.66
N LEU A 92 -7.55 -1.32 8.52
CA LEU A 92 -8.28 -0.73 9.64
C LEU A 92 -9.03 -1.75 10.50
N ARG A 93 -8.84 -3.07 10.25
CA ARG A 93 -9.54 -4.13 10.99
C ARG A 93 -9.25 -4.10 12.49
N PHE A 94 -8.01 -3.76 12.86
CA PHE A 94 -7.53 -3.76 14.25
C PHE A 94 -6.70 -2.52 14.59
N ALA A 95 -6.78 -1.48 13.75
CA ALA A 95 -5.99 -0.26 13.88
C ALA A 95 -6.76 0.93 13.31
N THR A 96 -6.41 2.14 13.76
CA THR A 96 -6.85 3.39 13.11
C THR A 96 -5.68 3.98 12.33
N ALA A 97 -5.96 4.77 11.30
CA ALA A 97 -4.94 5.47 10.52
C ALA A 97 -5.40 6.90 10.22
N LYS A 98 -4.47 7.85 10.24
CA LYS A 98 -4.70 9.24 9.85
C LYS A 98 -3.92 9.50 8.56
N PRO A 99 -4.57 9.49 7.38
CA PRO A 99 -3.85 9.70 6.13
C PRO A 99 -3.34 11.14 6.04
N GLN A 100 -2.04 11.31 5.86
CA GLN A 100 -1.44 12.59 5.49
C GLN A 100 -1.26 12.62 3.96
N LYS A 101 -1.81 13.65 3.31
CA LYS A 101 -1.60 13.82 1.87
C LYS A 101 -0.17 14.28 1.64
N ALA A 102 0.60 13.51 0.88
CA ALA A 102 1.89 13.96 0.38
C ALA A 102 1.69 15.23 -0.46
N ALA A 103 2.52 16.25 -0.22
CA ALA A 103 2.56 17.43 -1.06
C ALA A 103 3.05 16.98 -2.44
N ARG A 104 2.15 16.93 -3.42
CA ARG A 104 2.56 16.74 -4.82
C ARG A 104 3.36 17.97 -5.19
N ASN A 105 4.68 17.82 -5.33
CA ASN A 105 5.51 18.91 -5.80
C ASN A 105 5.09 19.19 -7.24
N ALA A 106 4.23 20.19 -7.43
CA ALA A 106 3.72 20.60 -8.72
C ALA A 106 4.89 21.20 -9.50
N HIS A 107 5.61 20.35 -10.23
CA HIS A 107 6.62 20.80 -11.17
C HIS A 107 5.90 21.48 -12.34
N ASN A 108 5.84 22.81 -12.24
CA ASN A 108 5.63 23.83 -13.27
C ASN A 108 5.19 23.33 -14.66
N GLY A 109 3.90 23.49 -14.97
CA GLY A 109 3.35 23.23 -16.30
C GLY A 109 1.92 23.76 -16.48
N HIS A 110 1.81 25.05 -16.79
CA HIS A 110 0.73 25.69 -17.56
C HIS A 110 -0.70 25.76 -16.95
N GLY A 111 -0.97 26.91 -16.33
CA GLY A 111 -2.02 27.86 -16.76
C GLY A 111 -3.48 27.37 -16.88
N GLY A 112 -4.33 27.86 -15.98
CA GLY A 112 -5.78 27.87 -16.19
C GLY A 112 -6.54 27.67 -14.88
N GLY A 113 -6.79 28.76 -14.15
CA GLY A 113 -7.66 28.74 -12.99
C GLY A 113 -9.08 28.35 -13.40
N THR A 114 -9.47 27.12 -13.08
CA THR A 114 -10.88 26.75 -12.94
C THR A 114 -11.24 26.95 -11.49
N ALA A 115 -12.00 28.00 -11.19
CA ALA A 115 -12.61 28.19 -9.87
C ALA A 115 -13.50 26.97 -9.57
N ASP A 116 -13.33 26.39 -8.39
CA ASP A 116 -14.16 25.26 -7.93
C ASP A 116 -15.64 25.68 -7.87
N PRO A 117 -16.53 25.06 -8.66
CA PRO A 117 -17.95 25.41 -8.70
C PRO A 117 -18.71 25.01 -7.41
N TRP A 118 -18.00 24.39 -6.45
CA TRP A 118 -18.54 23.94 -5.18
C TRP A 118 -18.18 24.84 -3.99
N ALA A 119 -17.49 25.96 -4.24
CA ALA A 119 -17.33 27.03 -3.26
C ALA A 119 -18.69 27.73 -3.06
N SER A 120 -19.54 27.09 -2.26
CA SER A 120 -20.86 27.59 -1.88
C SER A 120 -20.72 28.98 -1.25
N THR A 121 -21.37 29.95 -1.88
CA THR A 121 -21.55 31.30 -1.37
C THR A 121 -22.36 31.21 -0.07
N ALA A 122 -21.80 31.74 1.02
CA ALA A 122 -22.50 31.83 2.30
C ALA A 122 -23.83 32.60 2.10
N PRO A 123 -24.96 32.15 2.69
CA PRO A 123 -26.20 32.92 2.62
C PRO A 123 -26.02 34.19 3.45
N THR A 124 -26.03 35.32 2.76
CA THR A 124 -26.13 36.65 3.36
C THR A 124 -27.52 36.73 4.00
N GLY A 125 -27.55 37.04 5.29
CA GLY A 125 -28.77 37.08 6.07
C GLY A 125 -29.78 38.08 5.52
N ASP A 126 -31.03 37.64 5.49
CA ASP A 126 -32.19 38.49 5.31
C ASP A 126 -33.21 38.06 6.38
N GLU A 127 -33.40 38.90 7.39
CA GLU A 127 -34.37 38.71 8.46
C GLU A 127 -35.70 39.35 7.99
N PRO A 128 -36.79 38.58 7.82
CA PRO A 128 -38.03 39.14 7.31
C PRO A 128 -38.79 39.91 8.41
N PRO A 129 -39.39 41.07 8.07
CA PRO A 129 -40.04 41.92 9.06
C PRO A 129 -41.53 41.59 9.23
N PHE A 130 -41.89 40.65 10.11
CA PHE A 130 -43.17 40.66 10.87
C PHE A 130 -43.18 39.62 11.99
#